data_AF-A0A3E0UGV1-F1
#
_entry.id   AF-A0A3E0UGV1-F1
#
_cell.length_a   1.000
_cell.length_b   1.000
_cell.length_c   1.000
_cell.angle_alpha   90.00
_cell.angle_beta   90.00
_cell.angle_gamma   90.00
#
_symmetry.space_group_name_H-M   'P 1'
#
loop_
_entity.id
_entity.type
_entity.pdbx_description
1 polymer ?
#
loop_
_entity_poly.entity_id
_entity_poly.type
_entity_poly.pdbx_seq_one_letter_code
_entity_poly.pdbx_strand_id
1 'polypeptide(L)'
;MPTQLFGVLFAFFTLLFLSLSAHSKVYQCTDANGSVAFQGTPCAEEAKETELYKAKQGKFGFHPSWFVSPRVGGAVARCTDTGCVCKGSTYEYQQNLNSRLLNAMSSLQGAWRYYQTNFDRYIEVQKRGNAASLKKTVGDAACKVAIHQKTIELYYQEVADTIINEHEMASSAMNKIDAQCKQPNETGWTNSDRAKAWVKCKDRNRKAHNQANRLKRQYSSYYYSLMQEQKKLFKPRQVNG
;
A
#
# COMPACT_ATOMS: atom_id res chain seq x y z
N MET A 1 -12.56 -20.08 -64.15
CA MET A 1 -11.63 -20.55 -63.10
C MET A 1 -11.10 -19.34 -62.35
N PRO A 2 -11.71 -18.97 -61.21
CA PRO A 2 -10.92 -18.78 -59.99
C PRO A 2 -11.74 -18.99 -58.70
N THR A 3 -11.57 -20.10 -57.98
CA THR A 3 -12.26 -20.32 -56.68
C THR A 3 -11.38 -20.98 -55.61
N GLN A 4 -10.07 -21.16 -55.83
CA GLN A 4 -9.23 -21.94 -54.90
C GLN A 4 -8.25 -21.14 -54.03
N LEU A 5 -8.24 -19.80 -54.10
CA LEU A 5 -7.25 -19.00 -53.36
C LEU A 5 -7.73 -18.41 -52.02
N PHE A 6 -9.03 -18.48 -51.70
CA PHE A 6 -9.56 -17.90 -50.46
C PHE A 6 -9.56 -18.83 -49.23
N GLY A 7 -9.36 -20.14 -49.42
CA GLY A 7 -9.42 -21.11 -48.31
C GLY A 7 -8.17 -21.16 -47.42
N VAL A 8 -7.00 -20.86 -47.98
CA VAL A 8 -5.72 -21.03 -47.26
C VAL A 8 -5.45 -19.88 -46.28
N LEU A 9 -5.94 -18.66 -46.57
CA LEU A 9 -5.73 -17.51 -45.70
C LEU A 9 -6.57 -17.56 -44.40
N PHE A 10 -7.72 -18.24 -44.41
CA PHE A 10 -8.57 -18.34 -43.22
C PHE A 10 -8.07 -19.41 -42.22
N ALA A 11 -7.37 -20.44 -42.70
CA ALA A 11 -6.79 -21.49 -41.85
C ALA A 11 -5.54 -21.02 -41.08
N PHE A 12 -4.81 -20.02 -41.60
CA PHE A 12 -3.65 -19.46 -40.88
C PHE A 12 -4.06 -18.47 -39.78
N PHE A 13 -5.21 -17.80 -39.92
CA PHE A 13 -5.68 -16.83 -38.92
C PHE A 13 -6.29 -17.49 -37.67
N THR A 14 -6.82 -18.71 -37.78
CA THR A 14 -7.37 -19.45 -36.62
C THR A 14 -6.29 -20.15 -35.77
N LEU A 15 -5.10 -20.42 -36.33
CA LEU A 15 -3.98 -21.02 -35.58
C LEU A 15 -3.22 -20.02 -34.70
N LEU A 16 -3.33 -18.72 -34.96
CA LEU A 16 -2.66 -17.66 -34.19
C LEU A 16 -3.39 -17.25 -32.90
N PHE A 17 -4.62 -17.71 -32.67
CA PHE A 17 -5.40 -17.37 -31.46
C PHE A 17 -5.37 -18.43 -30.35
N LEU A 18 -4.65 -19.55 -30.54
CA LEU A 18 -4.51 -20.60 -29.53
C LEU A 18 -3.30 -20.44 -28.59
N SER A 19 -2.51 -19.39 -28.73
CA SER A 19 -1.53 -19.00 -27.70
C SER A 19 -2.23 -18.26 -26.56
N LEU A 20 -3.17 -18.95 -25.91
CA LEU A 20 -3.69 -18.57 -24.60
C LEU A 20 -2.53 -18.61 -23.60
N SER A 21 -2.34 -17.49 -22.91
CA SER A 21 -1.35 -17.26 -21.89
C SER A 21 -1.40 -18.34 -20.80
N ALA A 22 -0.58 -19.38 -20.93
CA ALA A 22 -0.32 -20.31 -19.84
C ALA A 22 0.54 -19.59 -18.79
N HIS A 23 -0.11 -18.93 -17.83
CA HIS A 23 0.55 -18.55 -16.59
C HIS A 23 0.85 -19.82 -15.79
N SER A 24 1.97 -20.49 -16.09
CA SER A 24 2.42 -21.65 -15.31
C SER A 24 2.88 -21.16 -13.94
N LYS A 25 2.09 -21.44 -12.90
CA LYS A 25 2.56 -21.33 -11.52
C LYS A 25 3.40 -22.57 -11.23
N VAL A 26 4.65 -22.36 -10.82
CA VAL A 26 5.55 -23.46 -10.43
C VAL A 26 5.50 -23.59 -8.91
N TYR A 27 5.09 -24.76 -8.44
CA TYR A 27 5.05 -25.17 -7.04
C TYR A 27 6.31 -25.97 -6.73
N GLN A 28 6.94 -25.70 -5.59
CA GLN A 28 8.03 -26.53 -5.07
C GLN A 28 7.44 -27.52 -4.06
N CYS A 29 7.56 -28.81 -4.34
CA CYS A 29 7.09 -29.88 -3.48
C CYS A 29 8.30 -30.64 -2.92
N THR A 30 8.31 -30.87 -1.62
CA THR A 30 9.32 -31.68 -0.94
C THR A 30 8.68 -33.02 -0.59
N ASP A 31 9.25 -34.12 -1.08
CA ASP A 31 8.77 -35.46 -0.76
C ASP A 31 9.19 -35.90 0.65
N ALA A 32 8.68 -37.05 1.11
CA ALA A 32 9.00 -37.61 2.43
C ALA A 32 10.49 -37.95 2.61
N ASN A 33 11.26 -38.02 1.52
CA ASN A 33 12.69 -38.30 1.51
C ASN A 33 13.55 -37.01 1.45
N GLY A 34 12.92 -35.83 1.46
CA GLY A 34 13.59 -34.54 1.36
C GLY A 34 14.01 -34.13 -0.05
N SER A 35 13.60 -34.88 -1.08
CA SER A 35 13.82 -34.54 -2.48
C SER A 35 12.87 -33.43 -2.92
N VAL A 36 13.38 -32.51 -3.74
CA VAL A 36 12.66 -31.32 -4.18
C VAL A 36 12.27 -31.47 -5.64
N ALA A 37 10.97 -31.35 -5.93
CA ALA A 37 10.43 -31.31 -7.29
C ALA A 37 9.71 -29.98 -7.56
N PHE A 38 9.85 -29.46 -8.77
CA PHE A 38 9.14 -28.27 -9.25
C PHE A 38 8.05 -28.70 -10.24
N GLN A 39 6.79 -28.39 -9.96
CA GLN A 39 5.67 -28.83 -10.78
C GLN A 39 4.63 -27.73 -11.01
N GLY A 40 3.90 -27.83 -12.13
CA GLY A 40 2.84 -26.87 -12.50
C GLY A 40 1.53 -27.04 -11.73
N THR A 41 1.43 -28.10 -10.93
CA THR A 41 0.25 -28.51 -10.16
C THR A 41 0.52 -28.43 -8.65
N PRO A 42 -0.49 -28.14 -7.81
CA PRO A 42 -0.33 -28.13 -6.35
C PRO A 42 0.27 -29.44 -5.80
N CYS A 43 1.00 -29.37 -4.69
CA CYS A 43 1.60 -30.54 -4.06
C CYS A 43 0.54 -31.50 -3.50
N ALA A 44 0.83 -32.80 -3.50
CA ALA A 44 -0.01 -33.80 -2.84
C ALA A 44 -0.03 -33.60 -1.31
N GLU A 45 -1.14 -33.96 -0.65
CA GLU A 45 -1.52 -33.54 0.72
C GLU A 45 -0.52 -33.85 1.84
N GLU A 46 0.48 -34.71 1.60
CA GLU A 46 1.46 -35.15 2.61
C GLU A 46 2.79 -34.38 2.56
N ALA A 47 3.00 -33.51 1.55
CA ALA A 47 4.21 -32.71 1.43
C ALA A 47 4.09 -31.42 2.27
N LYS A 48 5.10 -31.14 3.12
CA LYS A 48 5.23 -29.82 3.76
C LYS A 48 5.50 -28.77 2.68
N GLU A 49 4.47 -28.03 2.30
CA GLU A 49 4.60 -26.83 1.48
C GLU A 49 5.51 -25.83 2.21
N THR A 50 6.77 -25.76 1.79
CA THR A 50 7.64 -24.66 2.17
C THR A 50 7.45 -23.60 1.09
N GLU A 51 6.71 -22.54 1.40
CA GLU A 51 6.56 -21.41 0.47
C GLU A 51 7.95 -20.86 0.10
N LEU A 52 8.45 -21.18 -1.10
CA LEU A 52 9.50 -20.39 -1.76
C LEU A 52 8.91 -19.06 -2.24
N TYR A 53 8.25 -18.32 -1.36
CA TYR A 53 8.08 -16.90 -1.57
C TYR A 53 9.41 -16.24 -1.22
N LYS A 54 10.26 -16.02 -2.23
CA LYS A 54 11.23 -14.93 -2.16
C LYS A 54 10.41 -13.65 -2.08
N ALA A 55 10.11 -13.26 -0.86
CA ALA A 55 9.65 -11.93 -0.54
C ALA A 55 10.59 -10.98 -1.30
N LYS A 56 10.07 -10.26 -2.30
CA LYS A 56 10.82 -9.16 -2.91
C LYS A 56 11.33 -8.33 -1.75
N GLN A 57 12.63 -7.99 -1.75
CA GLN A 57 13.23 -7.18 -0.69
C GLN A 57 12.26 -6.07 -0.27
N GLY A 58 12.15 -5.86 1.04
CA GLY A 58 11.17 -4.96 1.61
C GLY A 58 11.22 -3.60 0.92
N LYS A 59 10.15 -3.23 0.22
CA LYS A 59 10.09 -1.91 -0.42
C LYS A 59 10.03 -0.86 0.67
N PHE A 60 10.88 0.17 0.55
CA PHE A 60 10.91 1.31 1.48
C PHE A 60 11.20 0.93 2.94
N GLY A 61 11.89 -0.20 3.16
CA GLY A 61 12.16 -0.74 4.49
C GLY A 61 10.99 -1.51 5.12
N PHE A 62 9.81 -1.55 4.48
CA PHE A 62 8.67 -2.32 4.97
C PHE A 62 8.93 -3.82 4.98
N HIS A 63 8.30 -4.51 5.93
CA HIS A 63 8.42 -5.94 6.02
C HIS A 63 7.82 -6.59 4.75
N PRO A 64 8.54 -7.47 4.05
CA PRO A 64 8.09 -8.03 2.78
C PRO A 64 6.75 -8.78 2.84
N SER A 65 6.39 -9.33 4.00
CA SER A 65 5.13 -10.08 4.19
C SER A 65 3.87 -9.25 3.94
N TRP A 66 3.96 -7.91 3.93
CA TRP A 66 2.84 -7.03 3.58
C TRP A 66 2.56 -6.96 2.08
N PHE A 67 3.56 -7.27 1.24
CA PHE A 67 3.56 -7.09 -0.21
C PHE A 67 3.54 -8.41 -0.99
N VAL A 68 3.24 -9.52 -0.30
CA VAL A 68 3.00 -10.82 -0.92
C VAL A 68 1.68 -10.77 -1.70
N SER A 69 1.60 -11.37 -2.87
CA SER A 69 0.35 -11.42 -3.62
C SER A 69 -0.66 -12.39 -2.96
N PRO A 70 -1.97 -12.05 -2.91
CA PRO A 70 -2.99 -12.98 -2.41
C PRO A 70 -3.00 -14.31 -3.20
N ARG A 71 -3.01 -15.45 -2.49
CA ARG A 71 -2.88 -16.81 -3.06
C ARG A 71 -4.00 -17.14 -4.06
N VAL A 72 -5.25 -16.84 -3.68
CA VAL A 72 -6.43 -17.08 -4.52
C VAL A 72 -6.98 -15.77 -5.04
N GLY A 73 -7.46 -15.83 -6.27
CA GLY A 73 -8.05 -14.70 -6.96
C GLY A 73 -7.12 -14.09 -8.02
N GLY A 74 -5.80 -14.25 -7.95
CA GLY A 74 -4.89 -13.69 -8.99
C GLY A 74 -5.11 -12.19 -9.21
N ALA A 75 -5.48 -11.47 -8.15
CA ALA A 75 -5.83 -10.06 -8.22
C ALA A 75 -4.57 -9.25 -8.54
N VAL A 76 -4.53 -8.67 -9.74
CA VAL A 76 -3.54 -7.68 -10.14
C VAL A 76 -4.27 -6.34 -10.24
N ALA A 77 -3.87 -5.39 -9.39
CA ALA A 77 -4.37 -4.04 -9.45
C ALA A 77 -3.50 -3.20 -10.40
N ARG A 78 -4.14 -2.45 -11.30
CA ARG A 78 -3.51 -1.40 -12.10
C ARG A 78 -4.07 -0.07 -11.64
N CYS A 79 -3.21 0.80 -11.11
CA CYS A 79 -3.62 2.09 -10.57
C CYS A 79 -3.01 3.23 -11.38
N THR A 80 -3.82 4.26 -11.58
CA THR A 80 -3.48 5.56 -12.19
C THR A 80 -3.64 6.65 -11.12
N ASP A 81 -3.47 7.91 -11.49
CA ASP A 81 -3.77 9.08 -10.67
C ASP A 81 -5.25 9.19 -10.26
N THR A 82 -6.17 8.69 -11.08
CA THR A 82 -7.63 8.76 -10.89
C THR A 82 -8.26 7.57 -10.17
N GLY A 83 -7.65 6.39 -10.22
CA GLY A 83 -8.22 5.21 -9.57
C GLY A 83 -7.41 3.93 -9.78
N CYS A 84 -8.00 2.80 -9.41
CA CYS A 84 -7.47 1.47 -9.69
C CYS A 84 -8.49 0.61 -10.41
N VAL A 85 -8.00 -0.29 -11.26
CA VAL A 85 -8.78 -1.38 -11.86
C VAL A 85 -8.28 -2.71 -11.33
N CYS A 86 -9.19 -3.56 -10.88
CA CYS A 86 -8.91 -4.93 -10.48
C CYS A 86 -10.04 -5.85 -10.92
N LYS A 87 -9.71 -6.89 -11.71
CA LYS A 87 -10.69 -7.87 -12.24
C LYS A 87 -11.90 -7.26 -12.96
N GLY A 88 -11.69 -6.16 -13.67
CA GLY A 88 -12.76 -5.45 -14.39
C GLY A 88 -13.59 -4.50 -13.52
N SER A 89 -13.38 -4.48 -12.19
CA SER A 89 -13.96 -3.49 -11.30
C SER A 89 -13.07 -2.26 -11.19
N THR A 90 -13.67 -1.08 -11.28
CA THR A 90 -13.00 0.23 -11.14
C THR A 90 -13.22 0.79 -9.73
N TYR A 91 -12.16 1.34 -9.14
CA TYR A 91 -12.12 1.93 -7.81
C TYR A 91 -11.56 3.34 -7.93
N GLU A 92 -12.44 4.33 -7.95
CA GLU A 92 -12.06 5.74 -8.09
C GLU A 92 -11.50 6.31 -6.79
N TYR A 93 -10.53 7.20 -6.93
CA TYR A 93 -10.00 7.93 -5.79
C TYR A 93 -10.81 9.20 -5.53
N GLN A 94 -11.41 9.28 -4.35
CA GLN A 94 -12.19 10.45 -3.90
C GLN A 94 -11.37 11.42 -3.02
N GLN A 95 -10.11 11.08 -2.76
CA GLN A 95 -9.28 11.73 -1.74
C GLN A 95 -8.01 12.30 -2.36
N ASN A 96 -7.49 13.35 -1.71
CA ASN A 96 -6.17 13.87 -2.02
C ASN A 96 -5.08 12.79 -1.80
N LEU A 97 -3.91 13.03 -2.38
CA LEU A 97 -2.84 12.06 -2.44
C LEU A 97 -2.32 11.64 -1.05
N ASN A 98 -2.20 12.58 -0.10
CA ASN A 98 -1.78 12.30 1.28
C ASN A 98 -2.75 11.35 1.97
N SER A 99 -4.05 11.69 1.94
CA SER A 99 -5.10 10.86 2.52
C SER A 99 -5.20 9.50 1.83
N ARG A 100 -5.02 9.43 0.51
CA ARG A 100 -5.02 8.19 -0.26
C ARG A 100 -3.91 7.23 0.20
N LEU A 101 -2.67 7.73 0.30
CA LEU A 101 -1.56 6.90 0.78
C LEU A 101 -1.81 6.43 2.22
N LEU A 102 -2.13 7.36 3.13
CA LEU A 102 -2.33 7.04 4.54
C LEU A 102 -3.47 6.04 4.75
N ASN A 103 -4.55 6.16 3.99
CA ASN A 103 -5.67 5.21 4.02
C ASN A 103 -5.27 3.85 3.45
N ALA A 104 -4.44 3.81 2.41
CA ALA A 104 -3.92 2.55 1.90
C ALA A 104 -3.03 1.85 2.92
N MET A 105 -2.13 2.58 3.58
CA MET A 105 -1.25 2.05 4.63
C MET A 105 -2.06 1.53 5.83
N SER A 106 -3.01 2.31 6.33
CA SER A 106 -3.82 1.94 7.50
C SER A 106 -4.79 0.79 7.21
N SER A 107 -5.37 0.75 6.01
CA SER A 107 -6.36 -0.27 5.62
C SER A 107 -5.71 -1.58 5.19
N LEU A 108 -4.43 -1.60 4.81
CA LEU A 108 -3.77 -2.81 4.31
C LEU A 108 -3.85 -3.98 5.30
N GLN A 109 -3.68 -3.72 6.59
CA GLN A 109 -3.79 -4.77 7.61
C GLN A 109 -5.21 -5.32 7.72
N GLY A 110 -6.22 -4.44 7.72
CA GLY A 110 -7.62 -4.85 7.73
C GLY A 110 -8.00 -5.64 6.48
N ALA A 111 -7.54 -5.20 5.31
CA ALA A 111 -7.74 -5.89 4.03
C ALA A 111 -7.12 -7.28 4.03
N TRP A 112 -5.93 -7.44 4.60
CA TRP A 112 -5.30 -8.75 4.75
C TRP A 112 -6.07 -9.68 5.68
N ARG A 113 -6.51 -9.19 6.85
CA ARG A 113 -7.34 -9.99 7.75
C ARG A 113 -8.64 -10.43 7.06
N TYR A 114 -9.31 -9.49 6.39
CA TYR A 114 -10.54 -9.79 5.65
C TYR A 114 -10.31 -10.80 4.53
N TYR A 115 -9.22 -10.68 3.77
CA TYR A 115 -8.83 -11.68 2.78
C TYR A 115 -8.60 -13.05 3.42
N GLN A 116 -7.82 -13.12 4.50
CA GLN A 116 -7.50 -14.38 5.17
C GLN A 116 -8.75 -15.10 5.67
N THR A 117 -9.63 -14.39 6.39
CA THR A 117 -10.89 -14.95 6.88
C THR A 117 -11.76 -15.52 5.76
N ASN A 118 -11.89 -14.81 4.63
CA ASN A 118 -12.68 -15.30 3.50
C ASN A 118 -11.98 -16.45 2.77
N PHE A 119 -10.66 -16.41 2.70
CA PHE A 119 -9.86 -17.45 2.08
C PHE A 119 -9.97 -18.76 2.86
N ASP A 120 -9.82 -18.73 4.19
CA ASP A 120 -9.94 -19.92 5.05
C ASP A 120 -11.33 -20.54 4.93
N ARG A 121 -12.39 -19.70 4.96
CA ARG A 121 -13.77 -20.14 4.73
C ARG A 121 -13.97 -20.71 3.33
N TYR A 122 -13.37 -20.11 2.31
CA TYR A 122 -13.44 -20.62 0.94
C TYR A 122 -12.82 -22.01 0.84
N ILE A 123 -11.65 -22.24 1.45
CA ILE A 123 -11.01 -23.56 1.46
C ILE A 123 -11.88 -24.60 2.18
N GLU A 124 -12.45 -24.26 3.34
CA GLU A 124 -13.34 -25.16 4.08
C GLU A 124 -14.55 -25.59 3.24
N VAL A 125 -15.21 -24.64 2.59
CA VAL A 125 -16.42 -24.91 1.80
C VAL A 125 -16.09 -25.54 0.45
N GLN A 126 -14.94 -25.22 -0.16
CA GLN A 126 -14.49 -25.83 -1.41
C GLN A 126 -14.36 -27.35 -1.27
N LYS A 127 -13.90 -27.84 -0.11
CA LYS A 127 -13.85 -29.28 0.19
C LYS A 127 -15.23 -29.96 0.16
N ARG A 128 -16.32 -29.20 0.33
CA ARG A 128 -17.71 -29.68 0.31
C ARG A 128 -18.42 -29.44 -1.03
N GLY A 129 -17.73 -28.95 -2.06
CA GLY A 129 -18.22 -28.91 -3.45
C GLY A 129 -19.00 -27.67 -3.90
N ASN A 130 -19.33 -26.70 -3.02
CA ASN A 130 -20.09 -25.50 -3.40
C ASN A 130 -19.48 -24.18 -2.91
N ALA A 131 -18.44 -23.69 -3.60
CA ALA A 131 -17.69 -22.49 -3.18
C ALA A 131 -17.74 -21.32 -4.18
N ALA A 132 -18.65 -21.33 -5.16
CA ALA A 132 -18.68 -20.32 -6.23
C ALA A 132 -18.89 -18.89 -5.71
N SER A 133 -19.83 -18.69 -4.78
CA SER A 133 -20.09 -17.38 -4.15
C SER A 133 -18.90 -16.89 -3.33
N LEU A 134 -18.28 -17.79 -2.55
CA LEU A 134 -17.09 -17.49 -1.75
C LEU A 134 -15.87 -17.16 -2.62
N LYS A 135 -15.73 -17.80 -3.79
CA LYS A 135 -14.65 -17.49 -4.75
C LYS A 135 -14.70 -16.03 -5.18
N LYS A 136 -15.90 -15.48 -5.41
CA LYS A 136 -16.08 -14.06 -5.72
C LYS A 136 -15.64 -13.19 -4.54
N THR A 137 -16.13 -13.47 -3.34
CA THR A 137 -15.78 -12.72 -2.11
C THR A 137 -14.28 -12.70 -1.83
N VAL A 138 -13.61 -13.86 -1.94
CA VAL A 138 -12.15 -13.95 -1.83
C VAL A 138 -11.47 -13.13 -2.92
N GLY A 139 -12.02 -13.17 -4.14
CA GLY A 139 -11.54 -12.37 -5.26
C GLY A 139 -11.60 -10.86 -4.99
N ASP A 140 -12.70 -10.37 -4.43
CA ASP A 140 -12.89 -8.96 -4.08
C ASP A 140 -11.98 -8.54 -2.91
N ALA A 141 -11.84 -9.40 -1.90
CA ALA A 141 -10.91 -9.20 -0.80
C ALA A 141 -9.44 -9.14 -1.28
N ALA A 142 -9.06 -10.02 -2.21
CA ALA A 142 -7.75 -10.01 -2.85
C ALA A 142 -7.52 -8.71 -3.63
N CYS A 143 -8.54 -8.19 -4.33
CA CYS A 143 -8.45 -6.90 -5.01
C CYS A 143 -8.19 -5.74 -4.04
N LYS A 144 -8.85 -5.71 -2.88
CA LYS A 144 -8.58 -4.67 -1.86
C LYS A 144 -7.14 -4.68 -1.38
N VAL A 145 -6.58 -5.87 -1.10
CA VAL A 145 -5.16 -6.02 -0.74
C VAL A 145 -4.26 -5.50 -1.86
N ALA A 146 -4.49 -5.95 -3.11
CA ALA A 146 -3.68 -5.56 -4.25
C ALA A 146 -3.72 -4.05 -4.52
N ILE A 147 -4.88 -3.40 -4.36
CA ILE A 147 -5.05 -1.96 -4.51
C ILE A 147 -4.25 -1.19 -3.45
N HIS A 148 -4.35 -1.59 -2.18
CA HIS A 148 -3.59 -0.93 -1.12
C HIS A 148 -2.08 -1.10 -1.30
N GLN A 149 -1.62 -2.32 -1.60
CA GLN A 149 -0.23 -2.59 -1.95
C GLN A 149 0.22 -1.68 -3.10
N LYS A 150 -0.54 -1.64 -4.20
CA LYS A 150 -0.16 -0.87 -5.39
C LYS A 150 -0.16 0.64 -5.14
N THR A 151 -1.10 1.14 -4.34
CA THR A 151 -1.17 2.55 -3.95
C THR A 151 0.07 2.94 -3.13
N ILE A 152 0.49 2.09 -2.19
CA ILE A 152 1.72 2.31 -1.41
C ILE A 152 2.95 2.25 -2.33
N GLU A 153 3.02 1.27 -3.23
CA GLU A 153 4.14 1.15 -4.16
C GLU A 153 4.33 2.37 -5.06
N LEU A 154 3.24 3.01 -5.50
CA LEU A 154 3.28 4.15 -6.40
C LEU A 154 3.62 5.45 -5.68
N TYR A 155 3.02 5.68 -4.52
CA TYR A 155 2.99 7.02 -3.94
C TYR A 155 3.78 7.17 -2.65
N TYR A 156 4.27 6.08 -2.06
CA TYR A 156 4.87 6.16 -0.73
C TYR A 156 6.02 7.17 -0.65
N GLN A 157 7.01 7.06 -1.53
CA GLN A 157 8.24 7.85 -1.40
C GLN A 157 7.96 9.35 -1.55
N GLU A 158 7.33 9.75 -2.67
CA GLU A 158 6.98 11.14 -2.94
C GLU A 158 6.14 11.78 -1.82
N VAL A 159 5.10 11.08 -1.38
CA VAL A 159 4.16 11.62 -0.39
C VAL A 159 4.76 11.60 1.02
N ALA A 160 5.53 10.57 1.38
CA ALA A 160 6.21 10.52 2.68
C ALA A 160 7.22 11.65 2.80
N ASP A 161 8.04 11.86 1.76
CA ASP A 161 9.02 12.95 1.72
C ASP A 161 8.33 14.30 1.81
N THR A 162 7.23 14.50 1.08
CA THR A 162 6.42 15.73 1.16
C THR A 162 5.89 15.96 2.58
N ILE A 163 5.28 14.96 3.20
CA ILE A 163 4.73 15.07 4.56
C ILE A 163 5.82 15.41 5.58
N ILE A 164 6.97 14.72 5.51
CA ILE A 164 8.10 14.93 6.42
C ILE A 164 8.68 16.33 6.23
N ASN A 165 9.01 16.71 4.99
CA ASN A 165 9.61 17.99 4.68
C ASN A 165 8.71 19.15 5.08
N GLU A 166 7.42 19.11 4.75
CA GLU A 166 6.47 20.17 5.11
C GLU A 166 6.31 20.30 6.63
N HIS A 167 6.26 19.18 7.35
CA HIS A 167 6.18 19.18 8.81
C HIS A 167 7.45 19.77 9.46
N GLU A 168 8.63 19.39 8.97
CA GLU A 168 9.92 19.87 9.48
C GLU A 168 10.16 21.34 9.13
N MET A 169 9.89 21.76 7.90
CA MET A 169 9.99 23.16 7.48
C MET A 169 9.07 24.05 8.31
N ALA A 170 7.81 23.67 8.50
CA ALA A 170 6.87 24.43 9.30
C ALA A 170 7.30 24.49 10.78
N SER A 171 7.79 23.37 11.33
CA SER A 171 8.30 23.31 12.70
C SER A 171 9.55 24.18 12.90
N SER A 172 10.49 24.13 11.95
CA SER A 172 11.71 24.94 11.94
C SER A 172 11.41 26.43 11.83
N ALA A 173 10.49 26.83 10.94
CA ALA A 173 10.05 28.20 10.80
C ALA A 173 9.44 28.76 12.09
N MET A 174 8.61 27.98 12.78
CA MET A 174 8.08 28.37 14.10
C MET A 174 9.19 28.54 15.12
N ASN A 175 10.07 27.54 15.29
CA ASN A 175 11.16 27.58 16.26
C ASN A 175 12.10 28.76 16.02
N LYS A 176 12.37 29.10 14.75
CA LYS A 176 13.18 30.27 14.38
C LYS A 176 12.53 31.58 14.83
N ILE A 177 11.22 31.74 14.63
CA ILE A 177 10.50 32.94 15.06
C ILE A 177 10.48 33.04 16.59
N ASP A 178 10.24 31.93 17.29
CA ASP A 178 10.22 31.90 18.75
C ASP A 178 11.62 32.18 19.34
N ALA A 179 12.68 31.68 18.72
CA ALA A 179 14.05 31.97 19.09
C ALA A 179 14.45 33.44 18.81
N GLN A 180 13.92 34.04 17.74
CA GLN A 180 14.14 35.47 17.43
C GLN A 180 13.37 36.38 18.40
N CYS A 181 12.14 36.02 18.75
CA CYS A 181 11.30 36.75 19.68
C CYS A 181 11.33 36.13 21.08
N LYS A 182 12.52 36.01 21.67
CA LYS A 182 12.71 35.43 23.01
C LYS A 182 11.80 36.08 24.05
N GLN A 183 10.97 35.26 24.68
CA GLN A 183 10.11 35.70 25.76
C GLN A 183 10.95 36.17 26.96
N PRO A 184 10.64 37.33 27.57
CA PRO A 184 11.30 37.77 28.79
C PRO A 184 11.08 36.75 29.93
N ASN A 185 12.09 36.59 30.79
CA ASN A 185 11.94 35.92 32.08
C ASN A 185 11.24 36.84 33.09
N GLU A 186 10.93 36.36 34.30
CA GLU A 186 10.18 37.10 35.33
C GLU A 186 10.71 38.52 35.59
N THR A 187 12.03 38.69 35.68
CA THR A 187 12.69 40.01 35.82
C THR A 187 12.70 40.84 34.55
N GLY A 188 12.54 40.22 33.39
CA GLY A 188 12.37 40.89 32.10
C GLY A 188 10.96 41.43 31.87
N TRP A 189 9.95 40.90 32.58
CA TRP A 189 8.58 41.42 32.55
C TRP A 189 8.43 42.72 33.34
N THR A 190 9.18 42.86 34.43
CA THR A 190 9.21 44.10 35.22
C THR A 190 10.01 45.21 34.53
N ASN A 191 10.83 44.87 33.53
CA ASN A 191 11.50 45.84 32.65
C ASN A 191 10.62 46.17 31.43
N SER A 192 10.06 47.39 31.42
CA SER A 192 9.13 47.84 30.37
C SER A 192 9.68 47.70 28.95
N ASP A 193 10.99 47.89 28.76
CA ASP A 193 11.58 47.97 27.42
C ASP A 193 11.81 46.58 26.82
N ARG A 194 12.17 45.60 27.64
CA ARG A 194 12.28 44.19 27.21
C ARG A 194 10.91 43.63 26.84
N ALA A 195 9.89 43.91 27.65
CA ALA A 195 8.51 43.53 27.34
C ALA A 195 8.00 44.19 26.04
N LYS A 196 8.21 45.51 25.86
CA LYS A 196 7.86 46.23 24.63
C LYS A 196 8.59 45.68 23.40
N ALA A 197 9.89 45.38 23.52
CA ALA A 197 10.68 44.80 22.43
C ALA A 197 10.15 43.43 21.99
N TRP A 198 9.78 42.58 22.95
CA TRP A 198 9.16 41.29 22.68
C TRP A 198 7.80 41.41 21.96
N VAL A 199 6.90 42.27 22.46
CA VAL A 199 5.59 42.52 21.81
C VAL A 199 5.79 42.99 20.37
N LYS A 200 6.67 43.97 20.16
CA LYS A 200 7.00 44.49 18.83
C LYS A 200 7.59 43.42 17.91
N CYS A 201 8.41 42.51 18.44
CA CYS A 201 8.94 41.37 17.68
C CYS A 201 7.81 40.41 17.26
N LYS A 202 6.91 40.03 18.18
CA LYS A 202 5.78 39.15 17.87
C LYS A 202 4.83 39.78 16.85
N ASP A 203 4.52 41.06 16.99
CA ASP A 203 3.63 41.75 16.05
C ASP A 203 4.20 41.78 14.63
N ARG A 204 5.51 42.06 14.50
CA ARG A 204 6.22 42.02 13.21
C ARG A 204 6.18 40.63 12.59
N ASN A 205 6.33 39.57 13.39
CA ASN A 205 6.38 38.20 12.91
C ASN A 205 5.01 37.47 12.90
N ARG A 206 3.93 38.14 13.33
CA ARG A 206 2.62 37.53 13.56
C ARG A 206 2.09 36.77 12.35
N LYS A 207 2.18 37.35 11.15
CA LYS A 207 1.69 36.71 9.92
C LYS A 207 2.47 35.43 9.60
N ALA A 208 3.81 35.50 9.60
CA ALA A 208 4.68 34.36 9.33
C ALA A 208 4.51 33.25 10.37
N HIS A 209 4.43 33.62 11.66
CA HIS A 209 4.17 32.68 12.75
C HIS A 209 2.83 31.97 12.57
N ASN A 210 1.76 32.71 12.25
CA ASN A 210 0.43 32.13 12.03
C ASN A 210 0.40 31.21 10.81
N GLN A 211 1.10 31.56 9.73
CA GLN A 211 1.22 30.70 8.55
C GLN A 211 1.98 29.41 8.89
N ALA A 212 3.14 29.51 9.54
CA ALA A 212 3.93 28.35 9.95
C ALA A 212 3.13 27.44 10.90
N ASN A 213 2.39 28.01 11.86
CA ASN A 213 1.52 27.25 12.76
C ASN A 213 0.36 26.56 12.03
N ARG A 214 -0.24 27.20 11.01
CA ARG A 214 -1.27 26.57 10.18
C ARG A 214 -0.72 25.37 9.41
N LEU A 215 0.42 25.55 8.73
CA LEU A 215 1.08 24.48 7.99
C LEU A 215 1.51 23.34 8.92
N LYS A 216 2.10 23.67 10.08
CA LYS A 216 2.48 22.68 11.09
C LYS A 216 1.27 21.87 11.53
N ARG A 217 0.16 22.51 11.90
CA ARG A 217 -1.08 21.81 12.29
C ARG A 217 -1.62 20.90 11.19
N GLN A 218 -1.63 21.39 9.95
CA GLN A 218 -2.09 20.62 8.79
C GLN A 218 -1.24 19.36 8.59
N TYR A 219 0.09 19.50 8.61
CA TYR A 219 1.00 18.38 8.33
C TYR A 219 1.33 17.52 9.55
N SER A 220 1.15 18.00 10.79
CA SER A 220 1.37 17.20 12.00
C SER A 220 0.45 15.99 12.03
N SER A 221 -0.83 16.13 11.66
CA SER A 221 -1.73 14.97 11.61
C SER A 221 -1.25 13.93 10.61
N TYR A 222 -0.87 14.34 9.40
CA TYR A 222 -0.34 13.42 8.39
C TYR A 222 0.99 12.79 8.81
N TYR A 223 1.89 13.57 9.41
CA TYR A 223 3.18 13.12 9.90
C TYR A 223 3.03 12.03 10.96
N TYR A 224 2.21 12.27 11.99
CA TYR A 224 2.01 11.27 13.05
C TYR A 224 1.32 10.01 12.53
N SER A 225 0.34 10.15 11.64
CA SER A 225 -0.28 8.99 10.98
C SER A 225 0.75 8.21 10.15
N LEU A 226 1.58 8.88 9.35
CA LEU A 226 2.63 8.25 8.55
C LEU A 226 3.59 7.45 9.43
N MET A 227 4.13 8.06 10.49
CA MET A 227 5.05 7.41 11.42
C MET A 227 4.42 6.19 12.10
N GLN A 228 3.14 6.31 12.49
CA GLN A 228 2.41 5.21 13.12
C GLN A 228 2.21 4.04 12.15
N GLU A 229 1.80 4.30 10.92
CA GLU A 229 1.57 3.24 9.92
C GLU A 229 2.89 2.61 9.45
N GLN A 230 3.96 3.40 9.28
CA GLN A 230 5.31 2.87 9.01
C GLN A 230 5.74 1.87 10.09
N LYS A 231 5.59 2.24 11.37
CA LYS A 231 5.94 1.38 12.51
C LYS A 231 5.20 0.04 12.47
N LYS A 232 3.96 0.01 11.99
CA LYS A 232 3.21 -1.24 11.80
C LYS A 232 3.75 -2.04 10.62
N LEU A 233 3.99 -1.39 9.48
CA LEU A 233 4.43 -2.05 8.25
C LEU A 233 5.90 -2.51 8.29
N PHE A 234 6.75 -1.96 9.17
CA PHE A 234 8.10 -2.47 9.42
C PHE A 234 8.12 -3.81 10.16
N LYS A 235 7.04 -4.17 10.86
CA LYS A 235 6.93 -5.46 11.52
C LYS A 235 6.34 -6.51 10.59
N PRO A 236 6.66 -7.79 10.77
CA PRO A 236 5.99 -8.85 10.03
C PRO A 236 4.48 -8.79 10.25
N ARG A 237 3.72 -8.93 9.15
CA ARG A 237 2.29 -9.19 9.19
C ARG A 237 2.00 -10.35 10.14
N GLN A 238 1.21 -10.07 11.18
CA GLN A 238 0.68 -11.09 12.06
C GLN A 238 -0.41 -11.85 11.30
N VAL A 239 -0.15 -13.11 10.98
CA VAL A 239 -1.22 -14.05 10.61
C VAL A 239 -1.79 -14.47 11.95
N ASN A 240 -3.07 -14.20 12.21
CA ASN A 240 -3.69 -14.59 13.47
C ASN A 240 -3.39 -16.07 13.75
N GLY A 241 -2.79 -16.35 14.91
CA GLY A 241 -2.91 -17.64 15.58
C GLY A 241 -4.26 -17.78 16.24
#